data_AF-A0A926XQC7-F1
#
_entry.id   AF-A0A926XQC7-F1
#
_cell.length_a   1.000
_cell.length_b   1.000
_cell.length_c   1.000
_cell.angle_alpha   90.00
_cell.angle_beta   90.00
_cell.angle_gamma   90.00
#
_symmetry.space_group_name_H-M   'P 1'
#
loop_
_entity.id
_entity.type
_entity.pdbx_description
1 polymer ?
#
loop_
_entity_poly.entity_id
_entity_poly.type
_entity_poly.pdbx_seq_one_letter_code
_entity_poly.pdbx_strand_id
1 'polypeptide(L)'
;MIVVSDTSPINYLLLIDRIDLLPQLFQQIIIPDVVRDEMLAPLAPPVLQQWITNPPPWLIVQPVSGVDATLSLLDPGEQAAITLAQTLPADLLIIDERLGRRIARERKIAVIGTIGILDDAARQGFIELSVALDRLQQTNFRISRRIVQDLLKNNDIQRVSSYVQKAKASLEAAQLLTEKQEILAQKLTQALSQRFPDIASLFRTENFILDIKSYITILSYCLVCGNTDPADSLFMNVNEVKQYCSSFNIYFDEYIDAVKFILSYIKLNHGLSGQAAEETNNYIERIMNALP
;
A
#
# COMPACT_ATOMS: atom_id res chain seq x y z
N MET A 1 -6.79 17.90 -7.21
CA MET A 1 -5.69 17.85 -8.19
C MET A 1 -6.31 17.74 -9.56
N ILE A 2 -5.92 18.59 -10.49
CA ILE A 2 -6.41 18.60 -11.88
C ILE A 2 -5.37 17.89 -12.74
N VAL A 3 -5.76 16.77 -13.34
CA VAL A 3 -4.88 15.97 -14.21
C VAL A 3 -5.48 15.90 -15.60
N VAL A 4 -4.69 16.27 -16.61
CA VAL A 4 -5.07 16.17 -18.02
C VAL A 4 -4.28 15.06 -18.67
N SER A 5 -4.89 14.27 -19.55
CA SER A 5 -4.21 13.19 -20.28
C SER A 5 -4.35 13.33 -21.78
N ASP A 6 -3.29 12.94 -22.49
CA ASP A 6 -3.31 12.59 -23.90
C ASP A 6 -3.86 11.16 -24.12
N THR A 7 -4.07 10.77 -25.38
CA THR A 7 -4.49 9.45 -25.84
C THR A 7 -3.47 8.35 -25.51
N SER A 8 -2.19 8.60 -25.74
CA SER A 8 -1.15 7.56 -25.69
C SER A 8 -1.09 6.81 -24.34
N PRO A 9 -1.11 7.46 -23.17
CA PRO A 9 -0.97 6.77 -21.89
C PRO A 9 -2.19 5.93 -21.53
N ILE A 10 -3.40 6.41 -21.86
CA ILE A 10 -4.65 5.67 -21.67
C ILE A 10 -4.64 4.41 -22.53
N ASN A 11 -4.23 4.53 -23.79
CA ASN A 11 -4.12 3.39 -24.70
C ASN A 11 -3.17 2.32 -24.15
N TYR A 12 -1.95 2.68 -23.74
CA TYR A 12 -0.99 1.70 -23.25
C TYR A 12 -1.42 1.05 -21.94
N LEU A 13 -2.02 1.82 -21.01
CA LEU A 13 -2.55 1.27 -19.76
C LEU A 13 -3.71 0.30 -20.01
N LEU A 14 -4.57 0.56 -21.00
CA LEU A 14 -5.60 -0.39 -21.41
C LEU A 14 -5.01 -1.67 -22.01
N LEU A 15 -4.01 -1.54 -22.90
CA LEU A 15 -3.38 -2.70 -23.56
C LEU A 15 -2.68 -3.66 -22.59
N ILE A 16 -2.23 -3.18 -21.42
CA ILE A 16 -1.58 -4.01 -20.40
C ILE A 16 -2.52 -4.41 -19.24
N ASP A 17 -3.81 -4.10 -19.36
CA ASP A 17 -4.85 -4.28 -18.35
C ASP A 17 -4.55 -3.57 -17.01
N ARG A 18 -4.13 -2.30 -17.06
CA ARG A 18 -3.77 -1.47 -15.89
C ARG A 18 -4.38 -0.06 -15.91
N ILE A 19 -5.53 0.12 -16.56
CA ILE A 19 -6.22 1.41 -16.59
C ILE A 19 -6.74 1.84 -15.20
N ASP A 20 -6.92 0.90 -14.29
CA ASP A 20 -7.33 1.09 -12.90
C ASP A 20 -6.32 1.89 -12.06
N LEU A 21 -5.08 2.01 -12.53
CA LEU A 21 -4.05 2.83 -11.86
C LEU A 21 -4.37 4.32 -11.89
N LEU A 22 -5.03 4.81 -12.94
CA LEU A 22 -5.36 6.23 -13.06
C LEU A 22 -6.27 6.74 -11.92
N PRO A 23 -7.43 6.13 -11.64
CA PRO A 23 -8.26 6.57 -10.50
C PRO A 23 -7.60 6.32 -9.14
N GLN A 24 -6.76 5.28 -8.99
CA GLN A 24 -6.03 5.05 -7.74
C GLN A 24 -5.02 6.16 -7.44
N LEU A 25 -4.31 6.64 -8.46
CA LEU A 25 -3.27 7.67 -8.31
C LEU A 25 -3.83 9.10 -8.32
N PHE A 26 -4.85 9.35 -9.13
CA PHE A 26 -5.27 10.73 -9.47
C PHE A 26 -6.73 11.03 -9.16
N GLN A 27 -7.55 10.02 -8.80
CA GLN A 27 -8.99 10.09 -8.56
C GLN A 27 -9.84 10.45 -9.78
N GLN A 28 -9.43 11.46 -10.56
CA GLN A 28 -10.12 11.95 -11.75
C GLN A 28 -9.12 12.36 -12.83
N ILE A 29 -9.45 12.08 -14.08
CA ILE A 29 -8.67 12.44 -15.26
C ILE A 29 -9.55 13.22 -16.22
N ILE A 30 -9.00 14.29 -16.78
CA ILE A 30 -9.65 15.10 -17.81
C ILE A 30 -8.95 14.83 -19.14
N ILE A 31 -9.73 14.61 -20.19
CA ILE A 31 -9.22 14.52 -21.56
C ILE A 31 -9.88 15.56 -22.46
N PRO A 32 -9.16 16.12 -23.45
CA PRO A 32 -9.76 16.89 -24.52
C PRO A 32 -10.80 16.09 -25.31
N ASP A 33 -11.77 16.78 -25.90
CA ASP A 33 -12.67 16.22 -26.89
C ASP A 33 -11.93 15.67 -28.12
N VAL A 34 -10.88 16.36 -28.58
CA VAL A 34 -10.01 15.89 -29.67
C VAL A 34 -9.40 14.52 -29.35
N VAL A 35 -8.92 14.34 -28.12
CA VAL A 35 -8.35 13.06 -27.63
C VAL A 35 -9.42 11.97 -27.58
N ARG A 36 -10.64 12.28 -27.10
CA ARG A 36 -11.77 11.32 -27.17
C ARG A 36 -12.07 10.92 -28.61
N ASP A 37 -12.08 11.88 -29.54
CA ASP A 37 -12.42 11.63 -30.94
C ASP A 37 -11.35 10.78 -31.64
N GLU A 38 -10.07 10.95 -31.29
CA GLU A 38 -8.98 10.06 -31.70
C GLU A 38 -9.18 8.63 -31.19
N MET A 39 -9.61 8.46 -29.93
CA MET A 39 -9.91 7.13 -29.37
C MET A 39 -11.08 6.42 -30.06
N LEU A 40 -12.01 7.18 -30.64
CA LEU A 40 -13.16 6.68 -31.41
C LEU A 40 -12.85 6.46 -32.90
N ALA A 41 -11.68 6.90 -33.38
CA ALA A 41 -11.34 6.83 -34.79
C ALA A 41 -11.26 5.36 -35.28
N PRO A 42 -11.60 5.06 -36.56
CA PRO A 42 -11.62 3.69 -37.08
C PRO A 42 -10.27 2.94 -37.00
N LEU A 43 -9.16 3.69 -36.94
CA LEU A 43 -7.80 3.15 -36.84
C LEU A 43 -7.34 2.91 -35.38
N ALA A 44 -8.11 3.38 -34.40
CA ALA A 44 -7.80 3.17 -32.99
C ALA A 44 -7.95 1.68 -32.60
N PRO A 45 -7.21 1.17 -31.61
CA PRO A 45 -7.37 -0.20 -31.15
C PRO A 45 -8.81 -0.50 -30.69
N PRO A 46 -9.38 -1.69 -30.98
CA PRO A 46 -10.76 -2.02 -30.59
C PRO A 46 -11.02 -1.91 -29.09
N VAL A 47 -10.04 -2.26 -28.26
CA VAL A 47 -10.12 -2.14 -26.79
C VAL A 47 -10.33 -0.68 -26.37
N LEU A 48 -9.62 0.25 -27.00
CA LEU A 48 -9.72 1.68 -26.72
C LEU A 48 -11.09 2.24 -27.15
N GLN A 49 -11.57 1.87 -28.33
CA GLN A 49 -12.89 2.27 -28.84
C GLN A 49 -14.04 1.77 -27.94
N GLN A 50 -13.99 0.49 -27.53
CA GLN A 50 -14.99 -0.08 -26.64
C GLN A 50 -15.01 0.59 -25.27
N TRP A 51 -13.82 0.88 -24.73
CA TRP A 51 -13.67 1.52 -23.43
C TRP A 51 -14.21 2.96 -23.43
N ILE A 52 -13.86 3.77 -24.43
CA ILE A 52 -14.29 5.18 -24.47
C ILE A 52 -15.78 5.35 -24.80
N THR A 53 -16.42 4.33 -25.39
CA THR A 53 -17.88 4.33 -25.64
C THR A 53 -18.68 4.33 -24.33
N ASN A 54 -18.14 3.69 -23.29
CA ASN A 54 -18.73 3.66 -21.95
C ASN A 54 -17.69 4.14 -20.92
N PRO A 55 -17.39 5.45 -20.90
CA PRO A 55 -16.31 5.97 -20.08
C PRO A 55 -16.64 5.82 -18.59
N PRO A 56 -15.66 5.48 -17.75
CA PRO A 56 -15.87 5.39 -16.31
C PRO A 56 -16.14 6.77 -15.70
N PRO A 57 -16.78 6.84 -14.52
CA PRO A 57 -17.22 8.11 -13.91
C PRO A 57 -16.05 9.04 -13.52
N TRP A 58 -14.83 8.52 -13.40
CA TRP A 58 -13.64 9.30 -13.10
C TRP A 58 -13.02 9.98 -14.34
N LEU A 59 -13.47 9.64 -15.56
CA LEU A 59 -12.98 10.26 -16.80
C LEU A 59 -13.93 11.38 -17.22
N ILE A 60 -13.41 12.60 -17.32
CA ILE A 60 -14.16 13.77 -17.81
C ILE A 60 -13.63 14.16 -19.18
N VAL A 61 -14.54 14.34 -20.14
CA VAL A 61 -14.20 14.93 -21.44
C VAL A 61 -14.54 16.42 -21.41
N GLN A 62 -13.58 17.27 -21.78
CA GLN A 62 -13.81 18.72 -21.91
C GLN A 62 -13.46 19.23 -23.31
N PRO A 63 -14.30 20.12 -23.87
CA PRO A 63 -14.02 20.73 -25.17
C PRO A 63 -12.85 21.70 -25.08
N VAL A 64 -11.97 21.68 -26.08
CA VAL A 64 -10.87 22.64 -26.19
C VAL A 64 -11.16 23.65 -27.29
N SER A 65 -11.01 24.93 -26.99
CA SER A 65 -11.15 26.01 -27.97
C SER A 65 -9.87 26.84 -28.03
N GLY A 66 -9.45 27.20 -29.25
CA GLY A 66 -8.28 28.06 -29.46
C GLY A 66 -6.95 27.33 -29.24
N VAL A 67 -6.67 26.33 -30.08
CA VAL A 67 -5.37 25.65 -30.10
C VAL A 67 -4.26 26.63 -30.45
N ASP A 68 -3.21 26.64 -29.63
CA ASP A 68 -2.08 27.54 -29.77
C ASP A 68 -1.25 27.20 -31.03
N ALA A 69 -1.07 28.19 -31.91
CA ALA A 69 -0.31 28.05 -33.15
C ALA A 69 1.16 27.63 -32.94
N THR A 70 1.72 27.89 -31.76
CA THR A 70 3.09 27.47 -31.40
C THR A 70 3.21 25.97 -31.15
N LEU A 71 2.08 25.25 -31.05
CA LEU A 71 2.03 23.79 -30.90
C LEU A 71 1.92 23.03 -32.23
N SER A 72 1.95 23.73 -33.37
CA SER A 72 1.75 23.16 -34.73
C SER A 72 2.67 21.99 -35.12
N LEU A 73 3.75 21.75 -34.38
CA LEU A 73 4.67 20.63 -34.57
C LEU A 73 4.24 19.35 -33.83
N LEU A 74 3.25 19.42 -32.94
CA LEU A 74 2.68 18.28 -32.21
C LEU A 74 1.48 17.71 -32.97
N ASP A 75 1.04 16.50 -32.62
CA ASP A 75 -0.22 15.98 -33.14
C ASP A 75 -1.44 16.68 -32.49
N PRO A 76 -2.63 16.62 -33.12
CA PRO A 76 -3.82 17.32 -32.64
C PRO A 76 -4.21 17.00 -31.19
N GLY A 77 -4.13 15.72 -30.78
CA GLY A 77 -4.40 15.27 -29.42
C GLY A 77 -3.46 15.91 -28.39
N GLU A 78 -2.15 15.90 -28.65
CA GLU A 78 -1.15 16.52 -27.79
C GLU A 78 -1.31 18.04 -27.70
N GLN A 79 -1.59 18.70 -28.84
CA GLN A 79 -1.86 20.14 -28.88
C GLN A 79 -3.04 20.50 -27.99
N ALA A 80 -4.13 19.73 -28.10
CA ALA A 80 -5.34 19.92 -27.32
C ALA A 80 -5.10 19.64 -25.83
N ALA A 81 -4.34 18.59 -25.48
CA ALA A 81 -4.04 18.22 -24.10
C ALA A 81 -3.20 19.30 -23.40
N ILE A 82 -2.16 19.83 -24.05
CA ILE A 82 -1.36 20.92 -23.51
C ILE A 82 -2.19 22.19 -23.35
N THR A 83 -3.00 22.52 -24.34
CA THR A 83 -3.85 23.72 -24.32
C THR A 83 -4.87 23.62 -23.17
N LEU A 84 -5.54 22.48 -23.03
CA LEU A 84 -6.48 22.23 -21.94
C LEU A 84 -5.80 22.30 -20.57
N ALA A 85 -4.61 21.72 -20.44
CA ALA A 85 -3.83 21.77 -19.21
C ALA A 85 -3.47 23.22 -18.82
N GLN A 86 -3.28 24.13 -19.77
CA GLN A 86 -3.07 25.55 -19.46
C GLN A 86 -4.36 26.29 -19.12
N THR A 87 -5.45 25.98 -19.80
CA THR A 87 -6.75 26.60 -19.57
C THR A 87 -7.32 26.24 -18.20
N LEU A 88 -7.11 25.01 -17.75
CA LEU A 88 -7.59 24.49 -16.46
C LEU A 88 -6.58 24.61 -15.30
N PRO A 89 -5.55 25.44 -15.46
CA PRO A 89 -4.25 25.30 -14.78
C PRO A 89 -4.02 23.92 -14.13
N ALA A 90 -3.86 22.89 -14.95
CA ALA A 90 -3.68 21.53 -14.49
C ALA A 90 -2.40 21.36 -13.66
N ASP A 91 -2.51 20.61 -12.58
CA ASP A 91 -1.39 20.25 -11.71
C ASP A 91 -0.43 19.27 -12.42
N LEU A 92 -0.97 18.44 -13.32
CA LEU A 92 -0.23 17.38 -14.00
C LEU A 92 -0.80 17.11 -15.41
N LEU A 93 0.10 16.96 -16.38
CA LEU A 93 -0.21 16.47 -17.73
C LEU A 93 0.38 15.08 -17.94
N ILE A 94 -0.42 14.14 -18.44
CA ILE A 94 0.00 12.80 -18.80
C ILE A 94 0.26 12.74 -20.31
N ILE A 95 1.52 12.56 -20.72
CA ILE A 95 1.94 12.53 -22.12
C ILE A 95 3.26 11.76 -22.31
N ASP A 96 3.32 10.91 -23.33
CA ASP A 96 4.49 10.04 -23.60
C ASP A 96 5.50 10.60 -24.59
N GLU A 97 5.12 11.54 -25.45
CA GLU A 97 6.00 12.03 -26.51
C GLU A 97 7.04 13.02 -26.00
N ARG A 98 8.26 12.93 -26.57
CA ARG A 98 9.39 13.75 -26.12
C ARG A 98 9.18 15.22 -26.39
N LEU A 99 8.65 15.58 -27.56
CA LEU A 99 8.43 16.98 -27.93
C LEU A 99 7.33 17.61 -27.07
N GLY A 100 6.18 16.92 -26.92
CA GLY A 100 5.08 17.36 -26.06
C GLY A 100 5.52 17.56 -24.60
N ARG A 101 6.27 16.61 -24.03
CA ARG A 101 6.85 16.76 -22.67
C ARG A 101 7.74 17.99 -22.53
N ARG A 102 8.58 18.28 -23.54
CA ARG A 102 9.48 19.43 -23.50
C ARG A 102 8.68 20.73 -23.45
N ILE A 103 7.71 20.87 -24.36
CA ILE A 103 6.89 22.07 -24.49
C ILE A 103 6.03 22.29 -23.23
N ALA A 104 5.42 21.22 -22.69
CA ALA A 104 4.65 21.32 -21.44
C ALA A 104 5.51 21.80 -20.26
N ARG A 105 6.76 21.32 -20.15
CA ARG A 105 7.70 21.79 -19.12
C ARG A 105 8.15 23.25 -19.33
N GLU A 106 8.38 23.66 -20.57
CA GLU A 106 8.66 25.07 -20.90
C GLU A 106 7.48 25.97 -20.48
N ARG A 107 6.26 25.44 -20.55
CA ARG A 107 5.01 26.07 -20.07
C ARG A 107 4.76 25.90 -18.57
N LYS A 108 5.71 25.36 -17.81
CA LYS A 108 5.65 25.11 -16.35
C LYS A 108 4.54 24.15 -15.91
N ILE A 109 4.11 23.26 -16.79
CA ILE A 109 3.16 22.20 -16.46
C ILE A 109 3.98 20.98 -16.00
N ALA A 110 3.61 20.37 -14.88
CA ALA A 110 4.25 19.12 -14.47
C ALA A 110 3.84 18.00 -15.44
N VAL A 111 4.75 17.07 -15.72
CA VAL A 111 4.51 16.04 -16.73
C VAL A 111 4.91 14.66 -16.24
N ILE A 112 4.01 13.70 -16.45
CA ILE A 112 4.25 12.27 -16.28
C ILE A 112 3.91 11.54 -17.59
N GLY A 113 4.52 10.38 -17.83
CA GLY A 113 4.16 9.49 -18.95
C GLY A 113 3.76 8.12 -18.42
N THR A 114 3.44 7.18 -19.30
CA THR A 114 3.04 5.80 -18.96
C THR A 114 4.05 5.14 -18.02
N ILE A 115 5.34 5.28 -18.32
CA ILE A 115 6.41 4.71 -17.49
C ILE A 115 6.46 5.31 -16.09
N GLY A 116 6.23 6.62 -15.98
CA GLY A 116 6.18 7.29 -14.68
C GLY A 116 4.98 6.82 -13.86
N ILE A 117 3.82 6.63 -14.50
CA ILE A 117 2.63 6.07 -13.85
C ILE A 117 2.90 4.67 -13.31
N LEU A 118 3.56 3.82 -14.09
CA LEU A 118 3.91 2.47 -13.65
C LEU A 118 4.93 2.48 -12.50
N ASP A 119 5.94 3.35 -12.53
CA ASP A 119 6.89 3.51 -11.43
C ASP A 119 6.18 4.00 -10.14
N ASP A 120 5.34 5.02 -10.24
CA ASP A 120 4.59 5.55 -9.09
C ASP A 120 3.61 4.53 -8.52
N ALA A 121 2.91 3.78 -9.37
CA ALA A 121 2.04 2.69 -8.93
C ALA A 121 2.81 1.56 -8.24
N ALA A 122 3.99 1.21 -8.74
CA ALA A 122 4.84 0.19 -8.13
C ALA A 122 5.38 0.65 -6.77
N ARG A 123 5.73 1.93 -6.64
CA ARG A 123 6.16 2.52 -5.36
C ARG A 123 5.07 2.50 -4.30
N GLN A 124 3.81 2.59 -4.70
CA GLN A 124 2.65 2.47 -3.81
C GLN A 124 2.22 1.02 -3.58
N GLY A 125 2.89 0.05 -4.20
CA GLY A 125 2.61 -1.38 -4.03
C GLY A 125 1.38 -1.87 -4.80
N PHE A 126 0.84 -1.08 -5.73
CA PHE A 126 -0.33 -1.48 -6.52
C PHE A 126 0.01 -2.52 -7.60
N ILE A 127 1.26 -2.53 -8.07
CA ILE A 127 1.73 -3.45 -9.12
C ILE A 127 3.16 -3.93 -8.87
N GLU A 128 3.49 -5.09 -9.44
CA GLU A 128 4.87 -5.53 -9.66
C GLU A 128 5.40 -4.88 -10.96
N LEU A 129 6.40 -3.99 -10.85
CA LEU A 129 6.89 -3.18 -11.97
C LEU A 129 7.44 -4.03 -13.12
N SER A 130 8.14 -5.12 -12.81
CA SER A 130 8.71 -6.03 -13.81
C SER A 130 7.64 -6.60 -14.75
N VAL A 131 6.55 -7.13 -14.18
CA VAL A 131 5.45 -7.71 -14.94
C VAL A 131 4.77 -6.66 -15.82
N ALA A 132 4.58 -5.44 -15.30
CA ALA A 132 3.95 -4.37 -16.07
C ALA A 132 4.84 -3.89 -17.23
N LEU A 133 6.16 -3.77 -17.00
CA LEU A 133 7.11 -3.42 -18.05
C LEU A 133 7.23 -4.52 -19.12
N ASP A 134 7.21 -5.79 -18.73
CA ASP A 134 7.23 -6.92 -19.68
C ASP A 134 6.01 -6.89 -20.60
N ARG A 135 4.81 -6.66 -20.05
CA ARG A 135 3.58 -6.49 -20.85
C ARG A 135 3.68 -5.27 -21.75
N LEU A 136 4.19 -4.15 -21.26
CA LEU A 136 4.35 -2.94 -22.04
C LEU A 136 5.32 -3.15 -23.22
N GLN A 137 6.40 -3.92 -23.03
CA GLN A 137 7.35 -4.29 -24.09
C GLN A 137 6.77 -5.23 -25.15
N GLN A 138 5.68 -5.95 -24.84
CA GLN A 138 4.95 -6.75 -25.82
C GLN A 138 4.05 -5.90 -26.72
N THR A 139 3.86 -4.62 -26.39
CA THR A 139 3.17 -3.64 -27.25
C THR A 139 4.15 -2.95 -28.20
N ASN A 140 3.67 -1.98 -28.98
CA ASN A 140 4.51 -1.12 -29.81
C ASN A 140 5.17 0.04 -29.02
N PHE A 141 5.07 0.06 -27.69
CA PHE A 141 5.70 1.08 -26.85
C PHE A 141 7.22 1.08 -26.98
N ARG A 142 7.80 2.25 -27.29
CA ARG A 142 9.25 2.39 -27.49
C ARG A 142 9.94 2.83 -26.20
N ILE A 143 10.62 1.89 -25.55
CA ILE A 143 11.49 2.16 -24.39
C ILE A 143 12.89 1.58 -24.59
N SER A 144 13.92 2.31 -24.13
CA SER A 144 15.28 1.79 -24.18
C SER A 144 15.53 0.78 -23.06
N ARG A 145 16.30 -0.28 -23.36
CA ARG A 145 16.66 -1.31 -22.38
C ARG A 145 17.34 -0.72 -21.14
N ARG A 146 18.13 0.34 -21.32
CA ARG A 146 18.82 1.04 -20.22
C ARG A 146 17.82 1.63 -19.22
N ILE A 147 16.77 2.31 -19.71
CA ILE A 147 15.76 2.92 -18.81
C ILE A 147 15.01 1.83 -18.04
N VAL A 148 14.66 0.71 -18.70
CA VAL A 148 14.01 -0.43 -18.03
C VAL A 148 14.89 -0.99 -16.92
N GLN A 149 16.18 -1.21 -17.19
CA GLN A 149 17.13 -1.72 -16.20
C GLN A 149 17.30 -0.75 -15.02
N ASP A 150 17.42 0.55 -15.30
CA ASP A 150 17.56 1.58 -14.27
C ASP A 150 16.31 1.64 -13.37
N LEU A 151 15.10 1.53 -13.95
CA LEU A 151 13.84 1.50 -13.21
C LEU A 151 13.72 0.27 -12.31
N LEU A 152 13.98 -0.93 -12.85
CA LEU A 152 13.92 -2.17 -12.08
C LEU A 152 14.91 -2.15 -10.92
N LYS A 153 16.15 -1.72 -11.18
CA LYS A 153 17.18 -1.60 -10.15
C LYS A 153 16.76 -0.63 -9.04
N ASN A 154 16.18 0.51 -9.39
CA ASN A 154 15.69 1.48 -8.41
C ASN A 154 14.50 0.94 -7.61
N ASN A 155 13.59 0.22 -8.26
CA ASN A 155 12.46 -0.43 -7.60
C ASN A 155 12.95 -1.49 -6.60
N ASP A 156 13.92 -2.33 -6.98
CA ASP A 156 14.53 -3.31 -6.08
C ASP A 156 15.21 -2.65 -4.88
N ILE A 157 15.98 -1.57 -5.11
CA ILE A 157 16.62 -0.80 -4.02
C ILE A 157 15.58 -0.22 -3.07
N GLN A 158 14.46 0.29 -3.59
CA GLN A 158 13.38 0.82 -2.77
C GLN A 158 12.67 -0.29 -1.98
N ARG A 159 12.40 -1.45 -2.58
CA ARG A 159 11.86 -2.62 -1.87
C ARG A 159 12.78 -3.00 -0.72
N VAL A 160 14.07 -3.17 -0.99
CA VAL A 160 15.08 -3.49 0.05
C VAL A 160 15.13 -2.40 1.13
N SER A 161 15.12 -1.13 0.75
CA SER A 161 15.09 -0.01 1.69
C SER A 161 13.86 -0.04 2.60
N SER A 162 12.68 -0.35 2.04
CA SER A 162 11.44 -0.48 2.81
C SER A 162 11.51 -1.64 3.81
N TYR A 163 12.10 -2.78 3.43
CA TYR A 163 12.35 -3.89 4.35
C TYR A 163 13.30 -3.50 5.47
N VAL A 164 14.38 -2.76 5.16
CA VAL A 164 15.33 -2.27 6.17
C VAL A 164 14.66 -1.29 7.13
N GLN A 165 13.80 -0.39 6.64
CA GLN A 165 13.05 0.53 7.48
C GLN A 165 12.09 -0.20 8.43
N LYS A 166 11.32 -1.16 7.92
CA LYS A 166 10.44 -2.01 8.74
C LYS A 166 11.21 -2.81 9.77
N ALA A 167 12.34 -3.42 9.38
CA ALA A 167 13.20 -4.17 10.31
C ALA A 167 13.75 -3.27 11.42
N LYS A 168 14.17 -2.04 11.08
CA LYS A 168 14.61 -1.05 12.07
C LYS A 168 13.49 -0.67 13.03
N ALA A 169 12.30 -0.36 12.52
CA ALA A 169 11.14 -0.03 13.34
C ALA A 169 10.70 -1.19 14.24
N SER A 170 10.75 -2.42 13.72
CA SER A 170 10.41 -3.63 14.49
C SER A 170 11.44 -3.89 15.60
N LEU A 171 12.74 -3.70 15.32
CA LEU A 171 13.78 -3.85 16.33
C LEU A 171 13.68 -2.78 17.43
N GLU A 172 13.41 -1.52 17.04
CA GLU A 172 13.15 -0.43 17.98
C GLU A 172 11.92 -0.73 18.85
N ALA A 173 10.84 -1.23 18.24
CA ALA A 173 9.63 -1.66 18.95
C ALA A 173 9.93 -2.76 19.97
N ALA A 174 10.67 -3.80 19.59
CA ALA A 174 11.05 -4.89 20.48
C ALA A 174 11.89 -4.40 21.67
N GLN A 175 12.84 -3.49 21.43
CA GLN A 175 13.64 -2.88 22.50
C GLN A 175 12.76 -2.08 23.47
N LEU A 176 11.92 -1.17 22.95
CA LEU A 176 11.05 -0.32 23.76
C LEU A 176 9.99 -1.12 24.54
N LEU A 177 9.45 -2.18 23.95
CA LEU A 177 8.53 -3.10 24.64
C LEU A 177 9.24 -3.80 25.80
N THR A 178 10.48 -4.25 25.60
CA THR A 178 11.30 -4.88 26.64
C THR A 178 11.57 -3.90 27.79
N GLU A 179 11.91 -2.65 27.49
CA GLU A 179 12.13 -1.60 28.50
C GLU A 179 10.88 -1.32 29.34
N LYS A 180 9.68 -1.41 28.74
CA LYS A 180 8.40 -1.15 29.41
C LYS A 180 7.75 -2.40 30.00
N GLN A 181 8.34 -3.57 29.79
CA GLN A 181 7.75 -4.87 30.10
C GLN A 181 7.32 -5.00 31.57
N GLU A 182 8.16 -4.52 32.50
CA GLU A 182 7.89 -4.60 33.94
C GLU A 182 6.61 -3.85 34.32
N ILE A 183 6.52 -2.57 33.95
CA ILE A 183 5.39 -1.70 34.27
C ILE A 183 4.12 -2.19 33.57
N LEU A 184 4.24 -2.62 32.31
CA LEU A 184 3.11 -3.12 31.55
C LEU A 184 2.56 -4.41 32.14
N ALA A 185 3.43 -5.35 32.53
CA ALA A 185 3.03 -6.61 33.16
C ALA A 185 2.33 -6.39 34.51
N GLN A 186 2.81 -5.46 35.33
CA GLN A 186 2.17 -5.11 36.61
C GLN A 186 0.76 -4.55 36.42
N LYS A 187 0.59 -3.59 35.50
CA LYS A 187 -0.73 -2.99 35.22
C LYS A 187 -1.71 -3.99 34.60
N LEU A 188 -1.22 -4.79 33.66
CA LEU A 188 -2.01 -5.83 33.01
C LEU A 188 -2.45 -6.91 34.00
N THR A 189 -1.56 -7.33 34.90
CA THR A 189 -1.89 -8.27 35.99
C THR A 189 -3.07 -7.76 36.81
N GLN A 190 -3.05 -6.49 37.21
CA GLN A 190 -4.16 -5.90 37.96
C GLN A 190 -5.47 -5.88 37.15
N ALA A 191 -5.41 -5.51 35.86
CA ALA A 191 -6.58 -5.46 35.00
C ALA A 191 -7.16 -6.86 34.72
N LEU A 192 -6.31 -7.86 34.55
CA LEU A 192 -6.73 -9.24 34.27
C LEU A 192 -7.36 -9.88 35.50
N SER A 193 -6.80 -9.68 36.69
CA SER A 193 -7.40 -10.16 37.94
C SER A 193 -8.78 -9.56 38.23
N GLN A 194 -9.05 -8.34 37.75
CA GLN A 194 -10.38 -7.72 37.86
C GLN A 194 -11.37 -8.30 36.84
N ARG A 195 -10.91 -8.64 35.64
CA ARG A 195 -11.77 -9.08 34.54
C ARG A 195 -12.04 -10.59 34.53
N PHE A 196 -11.05 -11.38 34.91
CA PHE A 196 -11.05 -12.84 34.91
C PHE A 196 -10.53 -13.39 36.25
N PRO A 197 -11.31 -13.26 37.34
CA PRO A 197 -10.86 -13.63 38.68
C PRO A 197 -10.54 -15.13 38.81
N ASP A 198 -11.29 -15.99 38.12
CA ASP A 198 -11.08 -17.45 38.16
C ASP A 198 -9.76 -17.83 37.50
N ILE A 199 -9.44 -17.25 36.34
CA ILE A 199 -8.16 -17.43 35.66
C ILE A 199 -7.01 -16.88 36.51
N ALA A 200 -7.17 -15.68 37.08
CA ALA A 200 -6.14 -15.07 37.91
C ALA A 200 -5.85 -15.87 39.20
N SER A 201 -6.83 -16.62 39.73
CA SER A 201 -6.66 -17.46 40.91
C SER A 201 -5.75 -18.67 40.69
N LEU A 202 -5.58 -19.10 39.44
CA LEU A 202 -4.77 -20.28 39.07
C LEU A 202 -3.28 -20.00 39.07
N PHE A 203 -2.90 -18.75 38.90
CA PHE A 203 -1.52 -18.33 38.93
C PHE A 203 -1.14 -17.90 40.34
N ARG A 204 -0.19 -18.60 40.98
CA ARG A 204 0.41 -18.10 42.23
C ARG A 204 0.98 -16.72 41.95
N THR A 205 0.69 -15.72 42.79
CA THR A 205 0.88 -14.28 42.50
C THR A 205 2.25 -13.89 41.95
N GLU A 206 3.34 -14.56 42.35
CA GLU A 206 4.70 -14.32 41.80
C GLU A 206 4.93 -14.94 40.42
N ASN A 207 4.26 -16.05 40.09
CA ASN A 207 4.34 -16.71 38.78
C ASN A 207 3.48 -15.99 37.72
N PHE A 208 2.39 -15.35 38.14
CA PHE A 208 1.46 -14.73 37.19
C PHE A 208 2.08 -13.59 36.39
N ILE A 209 2.88 -12.75 37.05
CA ILE A 209 3.59 -11.65 36.38
C ILE A 209 4.62 -12.22 35.38
N LEU A 210 5.27 -13.35 35.69
CA LEU A 210 6.20 -14.02 34.78
C LEU A 210 5.49 -14.55 33.52
N ASP A 211 4.28 -15.07 33.68
CA ASP A 211 3.47 -15.54 32.54
C ASP A 211 3.05 -14.36 31.65
N ILE A 212 2.59 -13.25 32.24
CA ILE A 212 2.28 -12.01 31.49
C ILE A 212 3.51 -11.47 30.76
N LYS A 213 4.67 -11.45 31.42
CA LYS A 213 5.94 -11.05 30.79
C LYS A 213 6.25 -11.92 29.57
N SER A 214 5.96 -13.22 29.62
CA SER A 214 6.19 -14.13 28.51
C SER A 214 5.43 -13.73 27.23
N TYR A 215 4.18 -13.24 27.34
CA TYR A 215 3.44 -12.72 26.17
C TYR A 215 4.14 -11.50 25.53
N ILE A 216 4.63 -10.58 26.35
CA ILE A 216 5.36 -9.39 25.87
C ILE A 216 6.70 -9.81 25.24
N THR A 217 7.39 -10.80 25.83
CA THR A 217 8.63 -11.36 25.28
C THR A 217 8.38 -12.02 23.94
N ILE A 218 7.32 -12.80 23.79
CA ILE A 218 7.01 -13.48 22.53
C ILE A 218 6.60 -12.48 21.45
N LEU A 219 5.85 -11.44 21.79
CA LEU A 219 5.59 -10.33 20.86
C LEU A 219 6.90 -9.66 20.42
N SER A 220 7.84 -9.46 21.34
CA SER A 220 9.17 -8.91 21.05
C SER A 220 9.97 -9.84 20.12
N TYR A 221 9.87 -11.16 20.30
CA TYR A 221 10.48 -12.13 19.38
C TYR A 221 9.85 -12.08 17.99
N CYS A 222 8.53 -11.95 17.88
CA CYS A 222 7.88 -11.80 16.58
C CYS A 222 8.40 -10.56 15.82
N LEU A 223 8.55 -9.45 16.53
CA LEU A 223 9.11 -8.20 15.99
C LEU A 223 10.56 -8.37 15.53
N VAL A 224 11.39 -9.09 16.31
CA VAL A 224 12.80 -9.37 15.94
C VAL A 224 12.90 -10.32 14.75
N CYS A 225 12.08 -11.39 14.72
CA CYS A 225 12.08 -12.38 13.65
C CYS A 225 11.43 -11.87 12.36
N GLY A 226 10.56 -10.87 12.44
CA GLY A 226 9.82 -10.37 11.28
C GLY A 226 8.66 -11.27 10.85
N ASN A 227 8.20 -12.17 11.73
CA ASN A 227 7.08 -13.08 11.49
C ASN A 227 6.36 -13.43 12.80
N THR A 228 5.24 -14.15 12.71
CA THR A 228 4.44 -14.54 13.88
C THR A 228 4.79 -15.93 14.41
N ASP A 229 5.76 -16.62 13.82
CA ASP A 229 6.14 -17.99 14.19
C ASP A 229 6.49 -18.13 15.69
N PRO A 230 7.16 -17.16 16.36
CA PRO A 230 7.37 -17.25 17.81
C PRO A 230 6.06 -17.26 18.59
N ALA A 231 5.02 -16.58 18.11
CA ALA A 231 3.69 -16.62 18.72
C ALA A 231 3.00 -17.96 18.51
N ASP A 232 3.36 -18.75 17.49
CA ASP A 232 2.83 -20.11 17.34
C ASP A 232 3.14 -20.98 18.57
N SER A 233 4.22 -20.67 19.31
CA SER A 233 4.54 -21.34 20.59
C SER A 233 3.63 -20.93 21.77
N LEU A 234 2.99 -19.74 21.73
CA LEU A 234 1.86 -19.41 22.62
C LEU A 234 0.66 -20.32 22.33
N PHE A 235 0.61 -20.89 21.13
CA PHE A 235 -0.49 -21.67 20.59
C PHE A 235 -0.13 -23.16 20.48
N MET A 236 0.47 -23.74 21.54
CA MET A 236 0.56 -25.20 21.68
C MET A 236 -0.70 -25.85 21.11
N ASN A 237 -0.54 -26.95 20.37
CA ASN A 237 -1.61 -27.70 19.68
C ASN A 237 -2.95 -27.49 20.41
N VAL A 238 -3.99 -26.99 19.73
CA VAL A 238 -5.29 -26.63 20.36
C VAL A 238 -5.79 -27.72 21.33
N ASN A 239 -5.48 -28.99 21.04
CA ASN A 239 -5.79 -30.11 21.92
C ASN A 239 -5.00 -30.12 23.24
N GLU A 240 -3.72 -29.77 23.24
CA GLU A 240 -2.87 -29.62 24.42
C GLU A 240 -3.33 -28.47 25.30
N VAL A 241 -3.68 -27.31 24.73
CA VAL A 241 -4.23 -26.18 25.50
C VAL A 241 -5.58 -26.54 26.10
N LYS A 242 -6.46 -27.21 25.35
CA LYS A 242 -7.73 -27.74 25.89
C LYS A 242 -7.51 -28.72 27.04
N GLN A 243 -6.50 -29.60 26.95
CA GLN A 243 -6.15 -30.53 28.00
C GLN A 243 -5.59 -29.82 29.24
N TYR A 244 -4.76 -28.80 29.05
CA TYR A 244 -4.26 -27.94 30.11
C TYR A 244 -5.42 -27.22 30.81
N CYS A 245 -6.27 -26.51 30.07
CA CYS A 245 -7.45 -25.81 30.61
C CYS A 245 -8.36 -26.77 31.40
N SER A 246 -8.61 -27.98 30.87
CA SER A 246 -9.42 -29.00 31.53
C SER A 246 -8.83 -29.46 32.87
N SER A 247 -7.50 -29.54 32.97
CA SER A 247 -6.80 -29.92 34.20
C SER A 247 -6.94 -28.88 35.31
N PHE A 248 -7.27 -27.63 34.95
CA PHE A 248 -7.49 -26.50 35.86
C PHE A 248 -8.95 -26.04 35.92
N ASN A 249 -9.89 -26.79 35.31
CA ASN A 249 -11.32 -26.48 35.27
C ASN A 249 -11.63 -25.10 34.63
N ILE A 250 -10.84 -24.69 33.62
CA ILE A 250 -11.08 -23.49 32.80
C ILE A 250 -11.70 -23.91 31.47
N TYR A 251 -12.67 -23.16 30.96
CA TYR A 251 -13.16 -23.34 29.59
C TYR A 251 -12.17 -22.77 28.57
N PHE A 252 -11.95 -23.50 27.48
CA PHE A 252 -11.02 -23.08 26.42
C PHE A 252 -11.36 -21.69 25.86
N ASP A 253 -12.64 -21.38 25.65
CA ASP A 253 -13.08 -20.09 25.12
C ASP A 253 -12.75 -18.94 26.10
N GLU A 254 -12.86 -19.20 27.41
CA GLU A 254 -12.53 -18.22 28.45
C GLU A 254 -11.02 -17.93 28.49
N TYR A 255 -10.20 -18.96 28.28
CA TYR A 255 -8.75 -18.79 28.12
C TYR A 255 -8.41 -17.96 26.87
N ILE A 256 -9.05 -18.24 25.74
CA ILE A 256 -8.86 -17.46 24.50
C ILE A 256 -9.29 -16.00 24.68
N ASP A 257 -10.42 -15.76 25.36
CA ASP A 257 -10.88 -14.41 25.69
C ASP A 257 -9.88 -13.66 26.59
N ALA A 258 -9.25 -14.35 27.54
CA ALA A 258 -8.19 -13.77 28.36
C ALA A 258 -6.94 -13.41 27.53
N VAL A 259 -6.52 -14.26 26.58
CA VAL A 259 -5.40 -13.96 25.67
C VAL A 259 -5.74 -12.77 24.76
N LYS A 260 -6.94 -12.74 24.17
CA LYS A 260 -7.43 -11.60 23.36
C LYS A 260 -7.45 -10.31 24.19
N PHE A 261 -7.86 -10.39 25.45
CA PHE A 261 -7.82 -9.27 26.39
C PHE A 261 -6.38 -8.80 26.67
N ILE A 262 -5.45 -9.72 26.94
CA ILE A 262 -4.02 -9.41 27.14
C ILE A 262 -3.45 -8.64 25.95
N LEU A 263 -3.64 -9.18 24.75
CA LEU A 263 -3.12 -8.58 23.52
C LEU A 263 -3.75 -7.19 23.25
N SER A 264 -5.06 -7.06 23.45
CA SER A 264 -5.77 -5.78 23.32
C SER A 264 -5.27 -4.76 24.35
N TYR A 265 -5.01 -5.20 25.57
CA TYR A 265 -4.49 -4.33 26.61
C TYR A 265 -3.09 -3.84 26.29
N ILE A 266 -2.20 -4.72 25.83
CA ILE A 266 -0.84 -4.35 25.38
C ILE A 266 -0.95 -3.32 24.25
N LYS A 267 -1.77 -3.58 23.22
CA LYS A 267 -2.01 -2.67 22.09
C LYS A 267 -2.41 -1.26 22.53
N LEU A 268 -3.28 -1.15 23.54
CA LEU A 268 -3.76 0.14 24.02
C LEU A 268 -2.80 0.84 24.99
N ASN A 269 -1.90 0.11 25.65
CA ASN A 269 -1.13 0.61 26.79
C ASN A 269 0.40 0.50 26.65
N HIS A 270 0.92 -0.03 25.53
CA HIS A 270 2.37 -0.16 25.33
C HIS A 270 3.08 1.21 25.30
N GLY A 271 2.40 2.29 24.90
CA GLY A 271 2.92 3.66 24.96
C GLY A 271 4.15 3.91 24.08
N LEU A 272 4.25 3.21 22.94
CA LEU A 272 5.21 3.50 21.87
C LEU A 272 4.57 4.53 20.92
N SER A 273 5.38 5.18 20.10
CA SER A 273 4.91 6.14 19.07
C SER A 273 5.59 5.89 17.72
N GLY A 274 5.09 6.53 16.66
CA GLY A 274 5.66 6.42 15.31
C GLY A 274 5.60 5.01 14.74
N GLN A 275 6.57 4.67 13.89
CA GLN A 275 6.62 3.39 13.18
C GLN A 275 6.74 2.18 14.12
N ALA A 276 7.42 2.34 15.27
CA ALA A 276 7.54 1.28 16.26
C ALA A 276 6.16 0.89 16.86
N ALA A 277 5.28 1.87 17.07
CA ALA A 277 3.91 1.61 17.51
C ALA A 277 3.08 0.93 16.43
N GLU A 278 3.21 1.37 15.18
CA GLU A 278 2.50 0.80 14.03
C GLU A 278 2.87 -0.67 13.82
N GLU A 279 4.16 -1.00 13.79
CA GLU A 279 4.63 -2.39 13.69
C GLU A 279 4.12 -3.23 14.87
N THR A 280 4.24 -2.74 16.11
CA THR A 280 3.72 -3.45 17.30
C THR A 280 2.24 -3.79 17.15
N ASN A 281 1.43 -2.82 16.74
CA ASN A 281 -0.01 -2.99 16.56
C ASN A 281 -0.33 -3.99 15.45
N ASN A 282 0.39 -3.93 14.34
CA ASN A 282 0.23 -4.87 13.22
C ASN A 282 0.51 -6.31 13.65
N TYR A 283 1.58 -6.56 14.42
CA TYR A 283 1.85 -7.90 14.95
C TYR A 283 0.79 -8.37 15.92
N ILE A 284 0.33 -7.51 16.83
CA ILE A 284 -0.75 -7.85 17.76
C ILE A 284 -2.02 -8.24 17.00
N GLU A 285 -2.43 -7.46 16.00
CA GLU A 285 -3.61 -7.76 15.19
C GLU A 285 -3.48 -9.08 14.44
N ARG A 286 -2.31 -9.35 13.83
CA ARG A 286 -2.05 -10.62 13.14
C ARG A 286 -2.16 -11.80 14.08
N ILE A 287 -1.59 -11.69 15.28
CA ILE A 287 -1.66 -12.71 16.32
C ILE A 287 -3.12 -12.91 16.77
N MET A 288 -3.85 -11.82 17.04
CA MET A 288 -5.25 -11.88 17.46
C MET A 288 -6.16 -12.52 16.42
N ASN A 289 -5.94 -12.25 15.12
CA ASN A 289 -6.72 -12.82 14.03
C ASN A 289 -6.41 -14.30 13.77
N ALA A 290 -5.26 -14.78 14.23
CA ALA A 290 -4.88 -16.20 14.14
C ALA A 290 -5.44 -17.03 15.32
N LEU A 291 -5.93 -16.38 16.38
CA LEU A 291 -6.56 -17.08 17.50
C LEU A 291 -7.88 -17.74 17.05
N PRO A 292 -8.18 -18.96 17.54
CA PRO A 292 -9.42 -19.65 17.25
C PRO A 292 -10.67 -18.95 17.83
#